data_AF-A0A962SVF3-F1
#
_entry.id   AF-A0A962SVF3-F1
#
_cell.length_a   1.000
_cell.length_b   1.000
_cell.length_c   1.000
_cell.angle_alpha   90.00
_cell.angle_beta   90.00
_cell.angle_gamma   90.00
#
_symmetry.space_group_name_H-M   'P 1'
#
loop_
_entity.id
_entity.type
_entity.pdbx_description
1 polymer ?
#
loop_
_entity_poly.entity_id
_entity_poly.type
_entity_poly.pdbx_seq_one_letter_code
_entity_poly.pdbx_strand_id
1 'polypeptide(L)'
;VVLFFLPWLDRSPVKSIRYRGLAFKLVLAAFVVSFLILGYLGALPTTPARTSLAQLCTCIYFAFFAVLPFLPAIEKTKPVPERVTEQ
;
A
#
# COMPACT_ATOMS: atom_id res chain seq x y z
N VAL A 1 -11.57 -6.61 -6.11
CA VAL A 1 -11.31 -6.53 -7.57
C VAL A 1 -9.99 -5.83 -7.87
N VAL A 2 -9.75 -4.60 -7.39
CA VAL A 2 -8.52 -3.84 -7.70
C VAL A 2 -7.21 -4.57 -7.36
N LEU A 3 -7.20 -5.38 -6.30
CA LEU A 3 -6.06 -6.21 -5.90
C LEU A 3 -5.58 -7.18 -6.99
N PHE A 4 -6.45 -7.62 -7.91
CA PHE A 4 -6.04 -8.50 -9.01
C PHE A 4 -5.18 -7.77 -10.04
N PHE A 5 -5.27 -6.44 -10.12
CA PHE A 5 -4.45 -5.64 -11.02
C PHE A 5 -3.07 -5.29 -10.44
N LEU A 6 -2.76 -5.74 -9.21
CA LEU A 6 -1.50 -5.47 -8.53
C LEU A 6 -0.25 -5.78 -9.40
N PRO A 7 -0.19 -6.90 -10.16
CA PRO A 7 0.96 -7.18 -11.02
C PRO A 7 1.24 -6.13 -12.11
N TRP A 8 0.24 -5.38 -12.54
CA TRP A 8 0.36 -4.34 -13.57
C TRP A 8 0.56 -2.94 -12.99
N LEU A 9 0.02 -2.69 -11.80
CA LEU A 9 0.16 -1.43 -11.08
C LEU A 9 1.55 -1.29 -10.45
N ASP A 10 2.05 -2.35 -9.83
CA ASP A 10 3.38 -2.34 -9.21
C ASP A 10 4.45 -2.73 -10.23
N ARG A 11 5.04 -1.71 -10.85
CA ARG A 11 6.08 -1.87 -11.89
C ARG A 11 7.50 -1.91 -11.33
N SER A 12 7.68 -1.96 -10.01
CA SER A 12 9.03 -1.98 -9.43
C SER A 12 9.79 -3.25 -9.79
N PRO A 13 11.08 -3.15 -10.19
CA PRO A 13 11.94 -4.32 -10.41
C PRO A 13 12.23 -5.06 -9.10
N VAL A 14 12.17 -4.37 -7.96
CA VAL A 14 12.44 -4.94 -6.64
C VAL A 14 11.18 -5.58 -6.06
N LYS A 15 11.20 -6.91 -5.94
CA LYS A 15 10.03 -7.70 -5.49
C LYS A 15 9.89 -7.81 -3.99
N SER A 16 10.99 -7.84 -3.25
CA SER A 16 10.96 -7.92 -1.79
C SER A 16 10.92 -6.54 -1.13
N ILE A 17 9.95 -6.34 -0.24
CA ILE A 17 9.79 -5.11 0.55
C ILE A 17 11.04 -4.76 1.38
N ARG A 18 11.86 -5.76 1.73
CA ARG A 18 13.10 -5.56 2.47
C ARG A 18 14.05 -4.60 1.76
N TYR A 19 14.10 -4.69 0.43
CA TYR A 19 14.99 -3.91 -0.43
C TYR A 19 14.32 -2.66 -1.02
N ARG A 20 13.01 -2.48 -0.80
CA ARG A 20 12.32 -1.23 -1.15
C ARG A 20 12.66 -0.10 -0.20
N GLY A 21 12.54 1.11 -0.72
CA GLY A 21 12.78 2.35 0.02
C GLY A 21 11.72 2.62 1.09
N LEU A 22 11.90 3.73 1.79
CA LEU A 22 10.99 4.15 2.85
C LEU A 22 9.63 4.60 2.32
N ALA A 23 9.60 5.20 1.13
CA ALA A 23 8.38 5.69 0.50
C ALA A 23 7.33 4.58 0.33
N PHE A 24 7.72 3.42 -0.22
CA PHE A 24 6.79 2.28 -0.33
C PHE A 24 6.34 1.74 1.01
N LYS A 25 7.22 1.70 2.01
CA LYS A 25 6.86 1.22 3.36
C LYS A 25 5.84 2.14 4.01
N LEU A 26 5.96 3.45 3.86
CA LEU A 26 4.99 4.43 4.38
C LEU A 26 3.65 4.33 3.67
N VAL A 27 3.66 4.28 2.33
CA VAL A 27 2.44 4.15 1.52
C VAL A 27 1.72 2.84 1.83
N LEU A 28 2.46 1.72 1.97
CA LEU A 28 1.90 0.44 2.38
C LEU A 28 1.37 0.46 3.82
N ALA A 29 2.07 1.12 4.75
CA ALA A 29 1.60 1.25 6.13
C ALA A 29 0.28 2.02 6.20
N ALA A 30 0.16 3.13 5.47
CA ALA A 30 -1.09 3.90 5.37
C ALA A 30 -2.23 3.05 4.81
N PHE A 31 -1.96 2.27 3.76
CA PHE A 31 -2.93 1.31 3.21
C PHE A 31 -3.39 0.29 4.25
N VAL A 32 -2.46 -0.38 4.95
CA VAL A 32 -2.80 -1.39 5.97
C VAL A 32 -3.62 -0.77 7.11
N VAL A 33 -3.23 0.40 7.61
CA VAL A 33 -3.98 1.10 8.66
C VAL A 33 -5.40 1.44 8.18
N SER A 34 -5.55 1.99 6.96
CA SER A 34 -6.87 2.29 6.40
C SER A 34 -7.73 1.03 6.25
N PHE A 35 -7.15 -0.08 5.81
CA PHE A 35 -7.85 -1.36 5.64
C PHE A 35 -8.36 -1.92 6.96
N LEU A 36 -7.54 -1.87 8.02
CA LEU A 36 -7.94 -2.31 9.36
C LEU A 36 -9.03 -1.42 9.94
N ILE A 37 -8.93 -0.09 9.79
CA ILE A 37 -9.95 0.86 10.23
C ILE A 37 -11.27 0.60 9.51
N LEU A 38 -11.24 0.41 8.18
CA LEU A 38 -12.45 0.08 7.40
C LEU A 38 -13.08 -1.23 7.88
N GLY A 39 -12.26 -2.27 8.09
CA GLY A 39 -12.74 -3.57 8.58
C GLY A 39 -13.43 -3.44 9.94
N TYR A 40 -12.85 -2.66 10.86
CA TYR A 40 -13.44 -2.39 12.16
C TYR A 40 -14.73 -1.56 12.06
N LEU A 41 -14.72 -0.47 11.29
CA LEU A 41 -15.89 0.39 11.11
C LEU A 41 -17.04 -0.34 10.40
N GLY A 42 -16.75 -1.30 9.52
CA GLY A 42 -17.76 -2.11 8.83
C GLY A 42 -18.55 -3.04 9.76
N ALA A 43 -18.02 -3.38 10.94
CA ALA A 43 -18.70 -4.18 11.94
C ALA A 43 -19.54 -3.34 12.93
N LEU A 44 -19.40 -2.01 12.90
CA LEU A 44 -20.07 -1.09 13.81
C LEU A 44 -21.28 -0.41 13.17
N PRO A 45 -22.28 0.01 13.96
CA PRO A 45 -23.37 0.83 13.46
C PRO A 45 -22.84 2.17 12.94
N THR A 46 -23.43 2.62 11.84
CA THR A 46 -23.06 3.85 11.14
C THR A 46 -23.43 5.07 11.97
N THR A 47 -22.45 5.95 12.20
CA THR A 47 -22.67 7.30 12.75
C THR A 47 -22.03 8.32 11.81
N PRO A 48 -22.48 9.59 11.77
CA PRO A 48 -21.94 10.59 10.84
C PRO A 48 -20.41 10.70 10.90
N ALA A 49 -19.83 10.72 12.10
CA ALA A 49 -18.37 10.77 12.29
C ALA A 49 -17.66 9.52 11.73
N ARG A 50 -18.21 8.32 11.95
CA ARG A 50 -17.66 7.07 11.42
C ARG A 50 -17.78 7.00 9.91
N THR A 51 -18.88 7.51 9.35
CA THR A 51 -19.08 7.58 7.90
C THR A 51 -18.05 8.49 7.23
N SER A 52 -17.81 9.69 7.77
CA SER A 52 -16.76 10.58 7.25
C SER A 52 -15.36 9.94 7.33
N LEU A 53 -15.05 9.26 8.43
CA LEU A 53 -13.78 8.54 8.58
C LEU A 53 -13.67 7.38 7.58
N ALA A 54 -14.73 6.59 7.41
CA ALA A 54 -14.76 5.50 6.43
C ALA A 54 -14.56 6.00 5.00
N GLN A 55 -15.15 7.15 4.64
CA GLN A 55 -14.95 7.79 3.34
C GLN A 55 -13.49 8.22 3.14
N LEU A 56 -12.88 8.88 4.13
CA LEU A 56 -11.48 9.27 4.08
C LEU A 56 -10.55 8.05 3.92
N CYS A 57 -10.76 7.01 4.73
CA CYS A 57 -9.95 5.80 4.66
C CYS A 57 -10.19 5.02 3.35
N THR A 58 -11.38 5.11 2.76
CA THR A 58 -11.66 4.57 1.40
C THR A 58 -10.87 5.33 0.34
N CYS A 59 -10.79 6.66 0.43
CA CYS A 59 -9.94 7.45 -0.46
C CYS A 59 -8.47 7.04 -0.35
N ILE A 60 -7.96 6.85 0.87
CA ILE A 60 -6.58 6.37 1.11
C ILE A 60 -6.38 4.97 0.50
N TYR A 61 -7.34 4.06 0.69
CA TYR A 61 -7.29 2.71 0.16
C TYR A 61 -7.14 2.69 -1.37
N PHE A 62 -7.92 3.49 -2.10
CA PHE A 62 -7.81 3.56 -3.55
C PHE A 62 -6.61 4.39 -4.03
N ALA A 63 -6.24 5.44 -3.29
CA ALA A 63 -5.05 6.24 -3.59
C ALA A 63 -3.76 5.41 -3.56
N PHE A 64 -3.67 4.42 -2.65
CA PHE A 64 -2.57 3.45 -2.64
C PHE A 64 -2.34 2.84 -4.03
N PHE A 65 -3.40 2.29 -4.64
CA PHE A 65 -3.32 1.68 -5.97
C PHE A 65 -3.00 2.68 -7.07
N ALA A 66 -3.54 3.91 -6.98
CA ALA A 66 -3.26 4.96 -7.97
C ALA A 66 -1.81 5.45 -7.91
N VAL A 67 -1.17 5.43 -6.73
CA VAL A 67 0.21 5.88 -6.53
C VAL A 67 1.24 4.81 -6.93
N LEU A 68 0.90 3.51 -6.83
CA LEU A 68 1.81 2.40 -7.13
C LEU A 68 2.57 2.51 -8.47
N PRO A 69 1.97 2.92 -9.60
CA PRO A 69 2.68 3.01 -10.89
C PRO A 69 3.77 4.10 -10.91
N PHE A 70 3.62 5.15 -10.11
CA PHE A 70 4.52 6.31 -10.08
C PHE A 70 5.62 6.17 -9.03
N LEU A 71 5.36 5.36 -8.00
CA LEU A 71 6.24 5.22 -6.86
C LEU A 71 7.67 4.74 -7.20
N PRO A 72 7.91 3.81 -8.15
CA PRO A 72 9.25 3.37 -8.51
C PRO A 72 10.15 4.49 -9.06
N ALA A 73 9.57 5.56 -9.62
CA ALA A 73 10.32 6.71 -10.11
C ALA A 73 10.88 7.59 -8.99
N ILE A 74 10.29 7.51 -7.79
CA ILE A 74 10.61 8.36 -6.62
C ILE A 74 11.44 7.56 -5.60
N GLU A 75 11.29 6.24 -5.60
CA GLU A 75 11.86 5.37 -4.58
C GLU A 75 13.34 5.04 -4.82
N LYS A 76 14.17 5.24 -3.78
CA LYS A 76 15.55 4.74 -3.74
C LYS A 76 15.56 3.32 -3.18
N THR A 77 15.84 2.35 -4.02
CA THR A 77 15.91 0.93 -3.64
C THR A 77 17.32 0.52 -3.20
N LYS A 78 17.41 -0.44 -2.29
CA LYS A 78 18.67 -1.11 -1.93
C LYS A 78 19.03 -2.15 -3.00
N PRO A 79 20.34 -2.46 -3.20
CA PRO A 79 20.74 -3.55 -4.08
C PRO A 79 20.15 -4.87 -3.57
N VAL A 80 19.59 -5.65 -4.49
CA VAL A 80 19.10 -7.01 -4.22
C VAL A 80 20.31 -7.95 -4.36
N PRO A 81 20.52 -8.91 -3.43
CA PRO A 81 21.63 -9.84 -3.53
C PRO A 81 21.53 -10.68 -4.81
N GLU A 82 22.68 -10.99 -5.40
CA GLU A 82 22.77 -11.71 -6.67
C GLU A 82 22.39 -13.20 -6.53
N ARG A 83 22.57 -13.76 -5.32
CA ARG A 83 22.18 -15.14 -4.96
C ARG A 83 21.65 -15.22 -3.53
N VAL A 84 20.75 -16.17 -3.30
CA VAL A 84 20.07 -16.38 -2.00
C VAL A 84 21.06 -16.81 -0.88
N THR A 85 22.18 -17.42 -1.25
CA THR A 85 23.20 -17.95 -0.34
C THR A 85 24.17 -16.90 0.23
N GLU A 86 24.16 -15.67 -0.29
CA GLU A 86 25.05 -14.58 0.15
C GLU A 86 24.27 -13.49 0.88
N GLN A 87 23.68 -13.86 2.03
CA GLN A 87 23.01 -12.93 2.95
C GLN A 87 23.87 -12.56 4.15
#